data_AF-A0A1S3VD82-F1
#
_entry.id   AF-A0A1S3VD82-F1
#
_cell.length_a   1.000
_cell.length_b   1.000
_cell.length_c   1.000
_cell.angle_alpha   90.00
_cell.angle_beta   90.00
_cell.angle_gamma   90.00
#
_symmetry.space_group_name_H-M   'P 1'
#
loop_
_entity.id
_entity.type
_entity.pdbx_description
1 polymer ?
#
loop_
_entity_poly.entity_id
_entity_poly.type
_entity_poly.pdbx_seq_one_letter_code
_entity_poly.pdbx_strand_id
1 'polypeptide(L)'
;MRLSIPSMELASSVSKLPRMYDVLINFTGEDIRRKFVSHLDYVLSSVGLTTFLQHDNAVQPKHIQEPILNLCRVAIVVFTETYSRSACCLHQLQQIIEWHETYGRHVLPVYYEIQPSDVRLQKGDFGKAFRETAHQTFSAQELEHGMSRWSHAITKAANFFGWDDCNYRSDAELVDTIVRSVLNLPVLSATQLLSLAEEVIQIIKNKSTGLCRIGICGMGGSGKTTLAKAIYSQIHGTFVEKSFVKDISEVSRRRGPVHLQRQLLSDVLKTKVEIHNVEMGRSMILERLYRKRVLIVLDDVNEHCPLDLWESRGWFGEGSVIIITTRDEDLLRKHEVRSVFRVDLMNENKSLELLS
;
A
#
# COMPACT_ATOMS: atom_id res chain seq x y z
N MET A 1 18.26 -61.84 0.06
CA MET A 1 18.12 -61.03 -1.17
C MET A 1 17.64 -59.65 -0.75
N ARG A 2 18.52 -58.65 -0.77
CA ARG A 2 18.19 -57.24 -0.51
C ARG A 2 17.58 -56.68 -1.79
N LEU A 3 16.39 -56.09 -1.73
CA LEU A 3 15.87 -55.22 -2.77
C LEU A 3 15.44 -53.90 -2.13
N SER A 4 16.16 -52.87 -2.55
CA SER A 4 16.18 -51.51 -2.08
C SER A 4 14.93 -50.76 -2.52
N ILE A 5 14.35 -49.97 -1.61
CA ILE A 5 13.29 -49.01 -1.89
C ILE A 5 13.95 -47.80 -2.59
N PRO A 6 13.47 -47.33 -3.75
CA PRO A 6 14.01 -46.12 -4.37
C PRO A 6 13.52 -44.88 -3.60
N SER A 7 14.49 -44.09 -3.17
CA SER A 7 14.33 -42.79 -2.52
C SER A 7 13.50 -41.83 -3.39
N MET A 8 12.43 -41.28 -2.82
CA MET A 8 11.75 -40.10 -3.37
C MET A 8 12.69 -38.89 -3.24
N GLU A 9 13.29 -38.48 -4.35
CA GLU A 9 13.84 -37.13 -4.47
C GLU A 9 12.68 -36.13 -4.39
N LEU A 10 12.60 -35.44 -3.26
CA LEU A 10 11.71 -34.30 -3.07
C LEU A 10 12.27 -33.15 -3.93
N ALA A 11 11.72 -32.99 -5.14
CA ALA A 11 11.98 -31.82 -5.96
C ALA A 11 11.61 -30.57 -5.16
N SER A 12 12.62 -29.76 -4.83
CA SER A 12 12.46 -28.48 -4.17
C SER A 12 11.63 -27.55 -5.05
N SER A 13 10.36 -27.35 -4.70
CA SER A 13 9.54 -26.31 -5.29
C SER A 13 10.06 -24.96 -4.80
N VAL A 14 10.97 -24.37 -5.57
CA VAL A 14 11.26 -22.93 -5.48
C VAL A 14 9.96 -22.22 -5.79
N SER A 15 9.29 -21.72 -4.76
CA SER A 15 8.11 -20.87 -4.91
C SER A 15 8.54 -19.63 -5.70
N LYS A 16 8.17 -19.58 -6.99
CA LYS A 16 8.32 -18.39 -7.82
C LYS A 16 7.62 -17.24 -7.09
N LEU A 17 8.39 -16.21 -6.71
CA LEU A 17 7.84 -14.96 -6.20
C LEU A 17 6.73 -14.48 -7.15
N PRO A 18 5.62 -13.90 -6.65
CA PRO A 18 4.62 -13.28 -7.51
C PRO A 18 5.31 -12.24 -8.41
N ARG A 19 5.12 -12.33 -9.73
CA ARG A 19 5.64 -11.33 -10.68
C ARG A 19 5.15 -9.95 -10.23
N MET A 20 6.08 -9.03 -10.00
CA MET A 20 5.78 -7.62 -9.77
C MET A 20 5.25 -7.01 -11.07
N TYR A 21 4.25 -6.14 -10.97
CA TYR A 21 3.71 -5.37 -12.10
C TYR A 21 4.12 -3.92 -11.95
N ASP A 22 4.51 -3.23 -13.01
CA ASP A 22 4.85 -1.80 -12.97
C ASP A 22 3.60 -0.92 -12.97
N VAL A 23 2.63 -1.29 -13.82
CA VAL A 23 1.45 -0.48 -14.12
C VAL A 23 0.17 -1.29 -13.94
N LEU A 24 -0.75 -0.78 -13.12
CA LEU A 24 -2.13 -1.22 -13.07
C LEU A 24 -2.96 -0.42 -14.07
N ILE A 25 -3.77 -1.08 -14.89
CA ILE A 25 -4.78 -0.41 -15.74
C ILE A 25 -6.16 -0.84 -15.25
N ASN A 26 -6.92 0.12 -14.73
CA ASN A 26 -8.26 -0.09 -14.21
C ASN A 26 -9.31 0.49 -15.18
N PHE A 27 -10.21 -0.35 -15.66
CA PHE A 27 -11.19 -0.01 -16.69
C PHE A 27 -12.40 -0.96 -16.64
N THR A 28 -13.52 -0.57 -17.27
CA THR A 28 -14.67 -1.45 -17.53
C THR A 28 -14.98 -1.53 -19.02
N GLY A 29 -15.63 -2.61 -19.43
CA GLY A 29 -16.12 -2.82 -20.79
C GLY A 29 -15.15 -3.64 -21.65
N GLU A 30 -15.69 -4.62 -22.37
CA GLU A 30 -14.91 -5.42 -23.33
C GLU A 30 -14.56 -4.60 -24.59
N ASP A 31 -15.37 -3.59 -24.91
CA ASP A 31 -15.13 -2.72 -26.07
C ASP A 31 -13.88 -1.84 -25.89
N ILE A 32 -13.72 -1.19 -24.73
CA ILE A 32 -12.52 -0.38 -24.45
C ILE A 32 -11.27 -1.27 -24.35
N ARG A 33 -11.44 -2.52 -23.88
CA ARG A 33 -10.38 -3.51 -23.76
C ARG A 33 -9.69 -3.76 -25.10
N ARG A 34 -10.49 -4.02 -26.14
CA ARG A 34 -10.01 -4.37 -27.49
C ARG A 34 -9.59 -3.17 -28.32
N LYS A 35 -9.99 -1.97 -27.90
CA LYS A 35 -9.59 -0.70 -28.51
C LYS A 35 -8.42 -0.11 -27.71
N PHE A 36 -8.63 1.06 -27.11
CA PHE A 36 -7.65 1.87 -26.40
C PHE A 36 -6.76 1.09 -25.42
N VAL A 37 -7.35 0.26 -24.53
CA VAL A 37 -6.58 -0.42 -23.48
C VAL A 37 -5.58 -1.43 -24.05
N SER A 38 -5.95 -2.17 -25.11
CA SER A 38 -5.02 -3.12 -25.74
C SER A 38 -3.80 -2.42 -26.37
N HIS A 39 -4.00 -1.23 -26.94
CA HIS A 39 -2.93 -0.42 -27.49
C HIS A 39 -2.04 0.13 -26.37
N LEU A 40 -2.63 0.64 -25.30
CA LEU A 40 -1.89 1.11 -24.13
C LEU A 40 -1.05 0.00 -23.49
N ASP A 41 -1.65 -1.18 -23.30
CA ASP A 41 -0.99 -2.37 -22.76
C ASP A 41 0.19 -2.83 -23.63
N TYR A 42 -0.01 -2.87 -24.95
CA TYR A 42 1.02 -3.23 -25.91
C TYR A 42 2.20 -2.25 -25.88
N VAL A 43 1.95 -0.94 -25.89
CA VAL A 43 3.03 0.06 -25.92
C VAL A 43 3.78 0.08 -24.59
N LEU A 44 3.10 -0.01 -23.45
CA LEU A 44 3.74 -0.16 -22.12
C LEU A 44 4.64 -1.40 -22.08
N SER A 45 4.15 -2.53 -22.58
CA SER A 45 4.93 -3.77 -22.69
C SER A 45 6.14 -3.62 -23.62
N SER A 46 6.00 -2.90 -24.73
CA SER A 46 7.07 -2.69 -25.72
C SER A 46 8.24 -1.88 -25.17
N VAL A 47 7.99 -1.02 -24.18
CA VAL A 47 9.02 -0.24 -23.47
C VAL A 47 9.52 -0.95 -22.20
N GLY A 48 9.12 -2.21 -21.99
CA GLY A 48 9.60 -3.05 -20.89
C GLY A 48 8.85 -2.90 -19.57
N LEU A 49 7.71 -2.20 -19.54
CA LEU A 49 6.86 -2.10 -18.35
C LEU A 49 5.90 -3.29 -18.27
N THR A 50 5.82 -3.90 -17.10
CA THR A 50 4.86 -4.98 -16.84
C THR A 50 3.51 -4.42 -16.44
N THR A 51 2.44 -4.94 -17.04
CA THR A 51 1.07 -4.41 -16.88
C THR A 51 0.13 -5.42 -16.24
N PHE A 52 -0.78 -4.93 -15.39
CA PHE A 52 -1.89 -5.70 -14.84
C PHE A 52 -3.21 -5.09 -15.31
N LEU A 53 -3.93 -5.82 -16.15
CA LEU A 53 -5.24 -5.42 -16.68
C LEU A 53 -6.36 -5.85 -15.73
N GLN A 54 -6.93 -4.89 -15.02
CA GLN A 54 -8.01 -5.15 -14.07
C GLN A 54 -9.36 -4.76 -14.69
N HIS A 55 -10.16 -5.79 -14.99
CA HIS A 55 -11.47 -5.67 -15.66
C HIS A 55 -12.53 -6.54 -14.98
N ASP A 56 -13.80 -6.23 -15.21
CA ASP A 56 -14.97 -6.79 -14.51
C ASP A 56 -15.13 -8.32 -14.55
N ASN A 57 -14.56 -8.98 -15.56
CA ASN A 57 -14.73 -10.43 -15.77
C ASN A 57 -13.69 -11.30 -15.02
N ALA A 58 -12.81 -10.69 -14.22
CA ALA A 58 -11.92 -11.43 -13.33
C ALA A 58 -12.73 -11.98 -12.13
N VAL A 59 -13.13 -13.24 -12.26
CA VAL A 59 -13.93 -14.05 -11.34
C VAL A 59 -13.62 -13.81 -9.85
N GLN A 60 -14.64 -13.31 -9.13
CA GLN A 60 -14.85 -13.18 -7.67
C GLN A 60 -14.61 -11.80 -7.02
N PRO A 61 -15.69 -11.10 -6.59
CA PRO A 61 -15.63 -9.81 -5.90
C PRO A 61 -15.13 -9.87 -4.44
N LYS A 62 -14.79 -11.05 -3.91
CA LYS A 62 -14.55 -11.23 -2.47
C LYS A 62 -13.09 -11.47 -2.08
N HIS A 63 -12.18 -11.81 -3.00
CA HIS A 63 -10.82 -12.21 -2.62
C HIS A 63 -9.68 -11.91 -3.63
N ILE A 64 -9.89 -11.11 -4.68
CA ILE A 64 -8.79 -10.62 -5.51
C ILE A 64 -8.38 -9.22 -5.02
N GLN A 65 -7.15 -8.89 -4.63
CA GLN A 65 -6.02 -9.62 -4.06
C GLN A 65 -5.18 -8.46 -3.49
N GLU A 66 -5.28 -8.17 -2.18
CA GLU A 66 -4.34 -7.28 -1.47
C GLU A 66 -2.86 -7.47 -1.90
N PRO A 67 -2.37 -8.68 -2.27
CA PRO A 67 -1.00 -8.83 -2.77
C PRO A 67 -0.68 -8.19 -4.14
N ILE A 68 -1.60 -8.04 -5.10
CA ILE A 68 -1.25 -7.60 -6.47
C ILE A 68 -1.01 -6.10 -6.53
N LEU A 69 -1.91 -5.34 -5.90
CA LEU A 69 -1.78 -3.89 -5.86
C LEU A 69 -0.44 -3.49 -5.17
N ASN A 70 0.08 -4.30 -4.21
CA ASN A 70 1.30 -4.01 -3.40
C ASN A 70 2.55 -3.88 -4.26
N LEU A 71 2.46 -4.37 -5.49
CA LEU A 71 3.57 -4.49 -6.41
C LEU A 71 3.53 -3.42 -7.50
N CYS A 72 2.41 -2.70 -7.69
CA CYS A 72 2.26 -1.69 -8.73
C CYS A 72 2.79 -0.31 -8.33
N ARG A 73 3.52 0.34 -9.25
CA ARG A 73 4.08 1.68 -9.06
C ARG A 73 3.12 2.78 -9.49
N VAL A 74 2.37 2.53 -10.56
CA VAL A 74 1.45 3.49 -11.19
C VAL A 74 0.10 2.82 -11.41
N ALA A 75 -0.99 3.53 -11.13
CA ALA A 75 -2.34 3.12 -11.47
C ALA A 75 -2.92 4.07 -12.53
N ILE A 76 -3.22 3.55 -13.71
CA ILE A 76 -3.95 4.25 -14.76
C ILE A 76 -5.43 3.91 -14.62
N VAL A 77 -6.27 4.92 -14.44
CA VAL A 77 -7.72 4.75 -14.30
C VAL A 77 -8.38 5.30 -15.57
N VAL A 78 -8.95 4.41 -16.38
CA VAL A 78 -9.61 4.78 -17.63
C VAL A 78 -11.10 4.96 -17.38
N PHE A 79 -11.51 6.22 -17.22
CA PHE A 79 -12.91 6.61 -17.11
C PHE A 79 -13.56 6.62 -18.48
N THR A 80 -14.75 6.02 -18.55
CA THR A 80 -15.65 5.99 -19.72
C THR A 80 -17.08 6.26 -19.23
N GLU A 81 -18.03 6.47 -20.15
CA GLU A 81 -19.45 6.60 -19.81
C GLU A 81 -20.01 5.41 -19.03
N THR A 82 -19.46 4.22 -19.24
CA THR A 82 -19.92 2.98 -18.60
C THR A 82 -19.18 2.66 -17.32
N TYR A 83 -18.11 3.38 -16.98
CA TYR A 83 -17.28 3.12 -15.80
C TYR A 83 -18.08 3.03 -14.49
N SER A 84 -18.98 3.99 -14.26
CA SER A 84 -19.80 4.02 -13.05
C SER A 84 -20.91 2.95 -13.01
N ARG A 85 -21.15 2.22 -14.10
CA ARG A 85 -22.10 1.08 -14.12
C ARG A 85 -21.52 -0.15 -13.42
N SER A 86 -20.20 -0.24 -13.27
CA SER A 86 -19.54 -1.37 -12.62
C SER A 86 -19.25 -1.13 -11.15
N ALA A 87 -19.95 -1.87 -10.29
CA ALA A 87 -19.64 -1.92 -8.86
C ALA A 87 -18.23 -2.44 -8.57
N CYS A 88 -17.70 -3.33 -9.42
CA CYS A 88 -16.37 -3.90 -9.27
C CYS A 88 -15.30 -2.82 -9.52
N CYS A 89 -15.42 -2.06 -10.61
CA CYS A 89 -14.51 -0.95 -10.90
C CYS A 89 -14.56 0.12 -9.81
N LEU A 90 -15.75 0.46 -9.28
CA LEU A 90 -15.90 1.44 -8.20
C LEU A 90 -15.23 0.99 -6.89
N HIS A 91 -15.36 -0.29 -6.51
CA HIS A 91 -14.63 -0.84 -5.36
C HIS A 91 -13.11 -0.81 -5.59
N GLN A 92 -12.66 -1.13 -6.80
CA GLN A 92 -11.23 -1.14 -7.13
C GLN A 92 -10.65 0.27 -7.11
N LEU A 93 -11.37 1.26 -7.64
CA LEU A 93 -10.98 2.66 -7.57
C LEU A 93 -10.81 3.12 -6.12
N GLN A 94 -11.75 2.74 -5.25
CA GLN A 94 -11.65 3.02 -3.82
C GLN A 94 -10.37 2.44 -3.22
N GLN A 95 -10.02 1.19 -3.55
CA GLN A 95 -8.75 0.60 -3.12
C GLN A 95 -7.55 1.38 -3.68
N ILE A 96 -7.53 1.71 -4.98
CA ILE A 96 -6.46 2.50 -5.61
C ILE A 96 -6.25 3.84 -4.87
N ILE A 97 -7.32 4.50 -4.44
CA ILE A 97 -7.25 5.77 -3.72
C ILE A 97 -6.74 5.60 -2.28
N GLU A 98 -7.26 4.61 -1.54
CA GLU A 98 -6.74 4.27 -0.21
C GLU A 98 -5.23 3.98 -0.26
N TRP A 99 -4.78 3.41 -1.36
CA TRP A 99 -3.40 3.04 -1.60
C TRP A 99 -2.51 4.21 -1.97
N HIS A 100 -2.98 5.09 -2.85
CA HIS A 100 -2.35 6.37 -3.10
C HIS A 100 -2.15 7.13 -1.78
N GLU A 101 -3.18 7.21 -0.94
CA GLU A 101 -3.13 7.90 0.35
C GLU A 101 -2.21 7.22 1.37
N THR A 102 -2.11 5.89 1.33
CA THR A 102 -1.28 5.13 2.27
C THR A 102 0.20 5.10 1.84
N TYR A 103 0.48 4.92 0.54
CA TYR A 103 1.79 4.58 0.00
C TYR A 103 2.37 5.60 -0.98
N GLY A 104 1.63 6.65 -1.35
CA GLY A 104 2.11 7.71 -2.26
C GLY A 104 2.35 7.24 -3.69
N ARG A 105 1.59 6.24 -4.17
CA ARG A 105 1.66 5.76 -5.56
C ARG A 105 1.02 6.75 -6.52
N HIS A 106 1.47 6.78 -7.77
CA HIS A 106 0.89 7.67 -8.77
C HIS A 106 -0.43 7.13 -9.30
N VAL A 107 -1.44 7.98 -9.34
CA VAL A 107 -2.74 7.69 -9.95
C VAL A 107 -2.93 8.64 -11.13
N LEU A 108 -3.19 8.07 -12.30
CA LEU A 108 -3.26 8.78 -13.56
C LEU A 108 -4.63 8.55 -14.22
N PRO A 109 -5.58 9.48 -14.09
CA PRO A 109 -6.85 9.39 -14.77
C PRO A 109 -6.71 9.63 -16.28
N VAL A 110 -7.39 8.79 -17.07
CA VAL A 110 -7.61 8.97 -18.51
C VAL A 110 -9.13 9.05 -18.71
N TYR A 111 -9.60 10.12 -19.33
CA TYR A 111 -10.99 10.31 -19.71
C TYR A 111 -11.11 9.98 -21.19
N TYR A 112 -11.81 8.90 -21.49
CA TYR A 112 -11.96 8.38 -22.84
C TYR A 112 -13.44 8.34 -23.22
N GLU A 113 -13.80 9.09 -24.27
CA GLU A 113 -15.20 9.27 -24.69
C GLU A 113 -16.10 9.78 -23.55
N ILE A 114 -15.55 10.53 -22.58
CA ILE A 114 -16.28 11.10 -21.44
C ILE A 114 -15.70 12.45 -21.01
N GLN A 115 -16.58 13.38 -20.62
CA GLN A 115 -16.16 14.67 -20.10
C GLN A 115 -15.60 14.56 -18.67
N PRO A 116 -14.41 15.12 -18.38
CA PRO A 116 -13.82 15.09 -17.03
C PRO A 116 -14.73 15.69 -15.95
N SER A 117 -15.53 16.70 -16.31
CA SER A 117 -16.46 17.35 -15.37
C SER A 117 -17.62 16.45 -14.95
N ASP A 118 -18.02 15.49 -15.80
CA ASP A 118 -19.10 14.55 -15.49
C ASP A 118 -18.65 13.51 -14.47
N VAL A 119 -17.39 13.08 -14.59
CA VAL A 119 -16.73 12.20 -13.61
C VAL A 119 -16.50 12.94 -12.28
N ARG A 120 -15.85 14.11 -12.34
CA ARG A 120 -15.45 14.88 -11.13
C ARG A 120 -16.64 15.33 -10.29
N LEU A 121 -17.75 15.70 -10.94
CA LEU A 121 -18.96 16.16 -10.24
C LEU A 121 -20.03 15.07 -10.13
N GLN A 122 -19.76 13.86 -10.62
CA GLN A 122 -20.71 12.74 -10.70
C GLN A 122 -22.08 13.19 -11.24
N LYS A 123 -22.09 13.91 -12.36
CA LYS A 123 -23.29 14.45 -13.02
C LYS A 123 -23.54 13.76 -14.36
N GLY A 124 -24.61 14.18 -15.05
CA GLY A 124 -24.99 13.60 -16.33
C GLY A 124 -25.33 12.11 -16.22
N ASP A 125 -25.10 11.37 -17.30
CA ASP A 125 -25.40 9.94 -17.35
C ASP A 125 -24.43 9.10 -16.52
N PHE A 126 -23.18 9.54 -16.39
CA PHE A 126 -22.21 8.96 -15.46
C PHE A 126 -22.75 8.99 -14.01
N GLY A 127 -23.29 10.13 -13.57
CA GLY A 127 -23.88 10.31 -12.25
C GLY A 127 -25.17 9.51 -12.02
N LYS A 128 -26.01 9.36 -13.04
CA LYS A 128 -27.20 8.51 -12.97
C LYS A 128 -26.82 7.05 -12.79
N ALA A 129 -25.93 6.54 -13.65
CA ALA A 129 -25.40 5.18 -13.57
C ALA A 129 -24.73 4.91 -12.22
N PHE A 130 -23.93 5.85 -11.72
CA PHE A 130 -23.30 5.75 -10.40
C PHE A 130 -24.32 5.52 -9.28
N ARG A 131 -25.41 6.30 -9.24
CA ARG A 131 -26.46 6.15 -8.23
C ARG A 131 -27.19 4.82 -8.36
N GLU A 132 -27.56 4.43 -9.58
CA GLU A 132 -28.21 3.14 -9.84
C GLU A 132 -27.36 1.97 -9.37
N THR A 133 -26.06 1.96 -9.72
CA THR A 133 -25.13 0.92 -9.29
C THR A 133 -24.96 0.90 -7.77
N ALA A 134 -24.92 2.05 -7.10
CA ALA A 134 -24.87 2.11 -5.64
C ALA A 134 -26.11 1.50 -4.98
N HIS A 135 -27.30 1.81 -5.50
CA HIS A 135 -28.56 1.24 -5.01
C HIS A 135 -28.67 -0.28 -5.25
N GLN A 136 -28.07 -0.78 -6.32
CA GLN A 136 -28.03 -2.22 -6.62
C GLN A 136 -26.98 -2.97 -5.78
N THR A 137 -25.95 -2.27 -5.31
CA THR A 137 -24.80 -2.89 -4.63
C THR A 137 -24.94 -2.88 -3.11
N PHE A 138 -25.43 -1.78 -2.54
CA PHE A 138 -25.47 -1.60 -1.09
C PHE A 138 -26.87 -1.81 -0.52
N SER A 139 -26.94 -2.37 0.69
CA SER A 139 -28.19 -2.39 1.46
C SER A 139 -28.59 -0.96 1.86
N ALA A 140 -29.86 -0.74 2.21
CA ALA A 140 -30.34 0.58 2.63
C ALA A 140 -29.55 1.17 3.83
N GLN A 141 -29.02 0.33 4.71
CA GLN A 141 -28.21 0.77 5.87
C GLN A 141 -26.79 1.17 5.48
N GLU A 142 -26.24 0.58 4.42
CA GLU A 142 -24.86 0.81 3.97
C GLU A 142 -24.78 1.86 2.86
N LEU A 143 -25.88 2.14 2.18
CA LEU A 143 -25.94 2.97 0.97
C LEU A 143 -25.26 4.32 1.15
N GLU A 144 -25.56 5.06 2.21
CA GLU A 144 -24.98 6.39 2.46
C GLU A 144 -23.45 6.31 2.60
N HIS A 145 -22.97 5.36 3.40
CA HIS A 145 -21.53 5.16 3.64
C HIS A 145 -20.82 4.64 2.38
N GLY A 146 -21.43 3.70 1.65
CA GLY A 146 -20.90 3.14 0.41
C GLY A 146 -20.81 4.19 -0.70
N MET A 147 -21.87 4.98 -0.89
CA MET A 147 -21.89 6.09 -1.84
C MET A 147 -20.85 7.15 -1.49
N SER A 148 -20.71 7.50 -0.21
CA SER A 148 -19.70 8.46 0.25
C SER A 148 -18.28 7.98 -0.07
N ARG A 149 -17.97 6.70 0.19
CA ARG A 149 -16.65 6.12 -0.13
C ARG A 149 -16.35 6.13 -1.63
N TRP A 150 -17.31 5.70 -2.45
CA TRP A 150 -17.12 5.69 -3.90
C TRP A 150 -17.06 7.11 -4.48
N SER A 151 -17.90 8.03 -4.02
CA SER A 151 -17.87 9.43 -4.46
C SER A 151 -16.56 10.11 -4.09
N HIS A 152 -16.03 9.86 -2.89
CA HIS A 152 -14.70 10.31 -2.49
C HIS A 152 -13.63 9.78 -3.44
N ALA A 153 -13.64 8.48 -3.73
CA ALA A 153 -12.65 7.86 -4.61
C ALA A 153 -12.69 8.43 -6.04
N ILE A 154 -13.88 8.57 -6.64
CA ILE A 154 -14.07 9.15 -7.97
C ILE A 154 -13.57 10.60 -7.98
N THR A 155 -14.02 11.41 -7.03
CA THR A 155 -13.67 12.84 -6.96
C THR A 155 -12.17 13.02 -6.75
N LYS A 156 -11.56 12.21 -5.88
CA LYS A 156 -10.13 12.25 -5.60
C LYS A 156 -9.32 11.87 -6.85
N ALA A 157 -9.68 10.76 -7.49
CA ALA A 157 -9.06 10.33 -8.74
C ALA A 157 -9.15 11.41 -9.82
N ALA A 158 -10.34 11.99 -10.01
CA ALA A 158 -10.60 12.99 -11.03
C ALA A 158 -9.99 14.38 -10.75
N ASN A 159 -9.38 14.58 -9.58
CA ASN A 159 -8.63 15.77 -9.23
C ASN A 159 -7.12 15.62 -9.48
N PHE A 160 -6.64 14.42 -9.82
CA PHE A 160 -5.26 14.24 -10.27
C PHE A 160 -5.06 14.76 -11.69
N PHE A 161 -3.81 15.03 -12.04
CA PHE A 161 -3.44 15.33 -13.42
C PHE A 161 -3.71 14.12 -14.31
N GLY A 162 -4.40 14.34 -15.42
CA GLY A 162 -4.80 13.29 -16.33
C GLY A 162 -4.99 13.79 -17.75
N TRP A 163 -5.49 12.90 -18.59
CA TRP A 163 -5.63 13.15 -20.02
C TRP A 163 -7.07 12.96 -20.47
N ASP A 164 -7.55 13.92 -21.24
CA ASP A 164 -8.84 13.86 -21.93
C ASP A 164 -8.55 13.58 -23.40
N ASP A 165 -9.13 12.50 -23.92
CA ASP A 165 -8.93 12.01 -25.28
C ASP A 165 -9.26 13.07 -26.34
N CYS A 166 -10.20 13.96 -26.04
CA CYS A 166 -10.61 15.05 -26.93
C CYS A 166 -9.48 16.05 -27.22
N ASN A 167 -8.41 16.07 -26.41
CA ASN A 167 -7.24 16.93 -26.61
C ASN A 167 -6.17 16.32 -27.54
N TYR A 168 -6.39 15.11 -28.06
CA TYR A 168 -5.43 14.38 -28.87
C TYR A 168 -6.01 14.08 -30.26
N ARG A 169 -5.15 14.00 -31.28
CA ARG A 169 -5.60 13.73 -32.66
C ARG A 169 -5.93 12.26 -32.90
N SER A 170 -5.40 11.37 -32.06
CA SER A 170 -5.59 9.93 -32.16
C SER A 170 -5.25 9.23 -30.84
N ASP A 171 -5.80 8.04 -30.65
CA ASP A 171 -5.43 7.12 -29.55
C ASP A 171 -3.93 6.88 -29.48
N ALA A 172 -3.25 6.80 -30.64
CA ALA A 172 -1.81 6.57 -30.70
C ALA A 172 -1.01 7.73 -30.06
N GLU A 173 -1.42 8.97 -30.31
CA GLU A 173 -0.79 10.17 -29.72
C GLU A 173 -1.05 10.25 -28.21
N LEU A 174 -2.28 9.92 -27.79
CA LEU A 174 -2.64 9.85 -26.37
C LEU A 174 -1.82 8.77 -25.65
N VAL A 175 -1.76 7.54 -26.20
CA VAL A 175 -1.00 6.42 -25.63
C VAL A 175 0.49 6.78 -25.53
N ASP A 176 1.09 7.32 -26.58
CA ASP A 176 2.50 7.75 -26.59
C ASP A 176 2.77 8.81 -25.51
N THR A 177 1.85 9.76 -25.32
CA THR A 177 1.94 10.79 -24.25
C THR A 177 1.83 10.18 -22.85
N ILE A 178 0.88 9.26 -22.64
CA ILE A 178 0.73 8.54 -21.36
C ILE A 178 2.00 7.75 -21.06
N VAL A 179 2.50 6.96 -22.01
CA VAL A 179 3.68 6.11 -21.82
C VAL A 179 4.92 6.95 -21.52
N ARG A 180 5.16 8.05 -22.26
CA ARG A 180 6.25 8.97 -21.93
C ARG A 180 6.10 9.56 -20.53
N SER A 181 4.88 9.92 -20.14
CA SER A 181 4.62 10.45 -18.80
C SER A 181 4.93 9.39 -17.74
N VAL A 182 4.52 8.14 -17.94
CA VAL A 182 4.83 7.02 -17.03
C VAL A 182 6.34 6.75 -16.94
N LEU A 183 7.07 6.86 -18.05
CA LEU A 183 8.54 6.71 -18.08
C LEU A 183 9.27 7.88 -17.39
N ASN A 184 8.75 9.09 -17.53
CA ASN A 184 9.32 10.32 -16.97
C ASN A 184 8.85 10.62 -15.54
N LEU A 185 7.82 9.92 -15.04
CA LEU A 185 7.42 10.02 -13.65
C LEU A 185 8.66 9.74 -12.79
N PRO A 186 9.05 10.65 -11.88
CA PRO A 186 10.29 10.54 -11.15
C PRO A 186 10.31 9.20 -10.41
N VAL A 187 11.13 8.31 -10.97
CA VAL A 187 11.48 7.02 -10.39
C VAL A 187 12.25 7.24 -9.07
N LEU A 188 12.70 8.47 -8.81
CA LEU A 188 13.87 8.83 -8.02
C LEU A 188 13.68 8.92 -6.50
N SER A 189 12.45 8.96 -5.97
CA SER A 189 12.24 8.79 -4.51
C SER A 189 11.75 7.38 -4.15
N ALA A 190 10.95 6.78 -5.03
CA ALA A 190 10.42 5.46 -4.80
C ALA A 190 11.47 4.37 -5.01
N THR A 191 12.34 4.40 -6.03
CA THR A 191 13.29 3.28 -6.25
C THR A 191 14.42 3.20 -5.25
N GLN A 192 14.91 4.32 -4.72
CA GLN A 192 15.91 4.30 -3.65
C GLN A 192 15.30 3.77 -2.35
N LEU A 193 14.09 4.21 -2.01
CA LEU A 193 13.37 3.69 -0.84
C LEU A 193 12.85 2.25 -1.07
N LEU A 194 12.52 1.86 -2.30
CA LEU A 194 12.09 0.50 -2.64
C LEU A 194 13.28 -0.47 -2.65
N SER A 195 14.41 -0.08 -3.23
CA SER A 195 15.65 -0.89 -3.17
C SER A 195 16.14 -1.02 -1.73
N LEU A 196 16.10 0.06 -0.95
CA LEU A 196 16.39 0.00 0.49
C LEU A 196 15.35 -0.85 1.24
N ALA A 197 14.07 -0.76 0.88
CA ALA A 197 13.04 -1.62 1.46
C ALA A 197 13.28 -3.09 1.10
N GLU A 198 13.66 -3.40 -0.14
CA GLU A 198 14.01 -4.75 -0.59
C GLU A 198 15.22 -5.29 0.17
N GLU A 199 16.26 -4.47 0.36
CA GLU A 199 17.43 -4.82 1.18
C GLU A 199 17.03 -5.14 2.64
N VAL A 200 16.21 -4.27 3.24
CA VAL A 200 15.68 -4.49 4.59
C VAL A 200 14.86 -5.78 4.65
N ILE A 201 14.03 -6.04 3.65
CA ILE A 201 13.20 -7.25 3.56
C ILE A 201 14.06 -8.50 3.41
N GLN A 202 15.15 -8.45 2.63
CA GLN A 202 16.08 -9.57 2.54
C GLN A 202 16.74 -9.85 3.90
N ILE A 203 17.10 -8.82 4.66
CA ILE A 203 17.61 -8.98 6.03
C ILE A 203 16.57 -9.60 6.95
N ILE A 204 15.30 -9.22 6.81
CA ILE A 204 14.18 -9.83 7.56
C ILE A 204 14.06 -11.31 7.20
N LYS A 205 14.09 -11.67 5.91
CA LYS A 205 13.94 -13.05 5.44
C LYS A 205 15.12 -13.94 5.85
N ASN A 206 16.34 -13.40 5.83
CA ASN A 206 17.56 -14.13 6.19
C ASN A 206 17.72 -14.34 7.71
N LYS A 207 17.05 -13.51 8.53
CA LYS A 207 16.96 -13.74 9.98
C LYS A 207 15.87 -14.76 10.29
N SER A 208 16.24 -16.03 10.30
CA SER A 208 15.34 -17.15 10.59
C SER A 208 15.14 -17.44 12.08
N THR A 209 15.90 -16.80 12.99
CA THR A 209 15.85 -17.07 14.43
C THR A 209 15.68 -15.79 15.26
N GLY A 210 14.71 -15.80 16.17
CA GLY A 210 14.50 -14.74 17.16
C GLY A 210 13.71 -13.50 16.68
N LEU A 211 13.83 -12.41 17.44
CA LEU A 211 13.18 -11.12 17.21
C LEU A 211 14.04 -10.23 16.29
N CYS A 212 13.52 -9.82 15.14
CA CYS A 212 14.18 -8.90 14.24
C CYS A 212 13.78 -7.45 14.55
N ARG A 213 14.71 -6.65 15.09
CA ARG A 213 14.53 -5.20 15.30
C ARG A 213 15.28 -4.42 14.22
N ILE A 214 14.56 -3.51 13.57
CA ILE A 214 15.07 -2.64 12.52
C ILE A 214 14.81 -1.19 12.92
N GLY A 215 15.86 -0.37 12.91
CA GLY A 215 15.78 1.07 13.11
C GLY A 215 15.94 1.80 11.79
N ILE A 216 15.11 2.80 11.54
CA ILE A 216 15.20 3.71 10.40
C ILE A 216 15.39 5.12 10.97
N CYS A 217 16.55 5.72 10.74
CA CYS A 217 16.91 7.04 11.27
C CYS A 217 17.26 8.04 10.16
N GLY A 218 17.25 9.34 10.50
CA GLY A 218 17.43 10.43 9.53
C GLY A 218 16.67 11.70 9.89
N MET A 219 16.97 12.80 9.21
CA MET A 219 16.38 14.12 9.48
C MET A 219 14.85 14.17 9.21
N GLY A 220 14.17 15.16 9.78
CA GLY A 220 12.76 15.42 9.47
C GLY A 220 12.56 15.59 7.96
N GLY A 221 11.49 15.00 7.42
CA GLY A 221 11.20 15.07 5.98
C GLY A 221 12.03 14.14 5.09
N SER A 222 12.98 13.35 5.61
CA SER A 222 13.82 12.46 4.78
C SER A 222 13.10 11.22 4.21
N GLY A 223 11.83 10.99 4.55
CA GLY A 223 11.07 9.85 4.02
C GLY A 223 11.17 8.55 4.85
N LYS A 224 11.64 8.61 6.11
CA LYS A 224 11.68 7.44 7.02
C LYS A 224 10.33 6.73 7.16
N THR A 225 9.27 7.51 7.39
CA THR A 225 7.90 7.00 7.50
C THR A 225 7.48 6.33 6.18
N THR A 226 7.87 6.90 5.05
CA THR A 226 7.62 6.33 3.71
C THR A 226 8.34 4.99 3.54
N LEU A 227 9.60 4.89 3.97
CA LEU A 227 10.35 3.62 3.95
C LEU A 227 9.69 2.54 4.82
N ALA A 228 9.33 2.89 6.06
CA ALA A 228 8.70 1.95 6.98
C ALA A 228 7.34 1.45 6.44
N LYS A 229 6.56 2.35 5.83
CA LYS A 229 5.32 1.99 5.13
C LYS A 229 5.56 1.06 3.95
N ALA A 230 6.58 1.32 3.13
CA ALA A 230 6.93 0.49 1.99
C ALA A 230 7.33 -0.94 2.42
N ILE A 231 8.14 -1.06 3.48
CA ILE A 231 8.50 -2.38 4.04
C ILE A 231 7.27 -3.10 4.57
N TYR A 232 6.45 -2.40 5.37
CA TYR A 232 5.23 -2.97 5.96
C TYR A 232 4.28 -3.51 4.88
N SER A 233 3.98 -2.71 3.86
CA SER A 233 3.15 -3.09 2.71
C SER A 233 3.59 -4.42 2.09
N GLN A 234 4.88 -4.64 1.93
CA GLN A 234 5.38 -5.85 1.29
C GLN A 234 5.33 -7.11 2.17
N ILE A 235 5.50 -6.99 3.48
CA ILE A 235 5.65 -8.18 4.37
C ILE A 235 4.44 -8.44 5.27
N HIS A 236 3.54 -7.47 5.46
CA HIS A 236 2.40 -7.57 6.38
C HIS A 236 1.42 -8.70 6.05
N GLY A 237 1.38 -9.17 4.80
CA GLY A 237 0.58 -10.32 4.40
C GLY A 237 1.04 -11.64 5.04
N THR A 238 2.29 -11.72 5.49
CA THR A 238 2.86 -12.93 6.10
C THR A 238 2.69 -13.02 7.62
N PHE A 239 2.02 -12.04 8.23
CA PHE A 239 1.80 -11.92 9.67
C PHE A 239 0.30 -11.84 9.98
N VAL A 240 -0.15 -12.62 10.97
CA VAL A 240 -1.53 -12.58 11.47
C VAL A 240 -1.68 -11.40 12.41
N GLU A 241 -0.77 -11.27 13.37
CA GLU A 241 -0.69 -10.19 14.34
C GLU A 241 0.17 -9.05 13.80
N LYS A 242 -0.46 -7.92 13.47
CA LYS A 242 0.23 -6.76 12.88
C LYS A 242 -0.35 -5.42 13.33
N SER A 243 0.50 -4.40 13.44
CA SER A 243 0.08 -3.03 13.74
C SER A 243 1.06 -2.02 13.17
N PHE A 244 0.51 -0.88 12.72
CA PHE A 244 1.28 0.29 12.34
C PHE A 244 0.85 1.47 13.23
N VAL A 245 1.68 1.80 14.21
CA VAL A 245 1.44 2.90 15.15
C VAL A 245 2.10 4.16 14.60
N LYS A 246 1.27 5.07 14.09
CA LYS A 246 1.69 6.34 13.45
C LYS A 246 1.98 7.44 14.48
N ASP A 247 2.93 8.31 14.16
CA ASP A 247 3.17 9.61 14.82
C ASP A 247 3.24 9.52 16.36
N ILE A 248 4.01 8.57 16.90
CA ILE A 248 4.05 8.25 18.34
C ILE A 248 4.41 9.48 19.18
N SER A 249 5.38 10.29 18.74
CA SER A 249 5.78 11.49 19.47
C SER A 249 4.62 12.48 19.64
N GLU A 250 3.83 12.70 18.58
CA GLU A 250 2.74 13.67 18.57
C GLU A 250 1.51 13.11 19.29
N VAL A 251 1.15 11.86 19.00
CA VAL A 251 -0.03 11.20 19.57
C VAL A 251 0.15 10.98 21.06
N SER A 252 1.34 10.58 21.52
CA SER A 252 1.64 10.47 22.95
C SER A 252 1.44 11.80 23.67
N ARG A 253 1.91 12.91 23.08
CA ARG A 253 1.75 14.25 23.66
C ARG A 253 0.30 14.74 23.67
N ARG A 254 -0.47 14.47 22.61
CA ARG A 254 -1.86 14.96 22.47
C ARG A 254 -2.91 14.11 23.17
N ARG A 255 -2.76 12.78 23.10
CA ARG A 255 -3.78 11.80 23.54
C ARG A 255 -3.30 10.87 24.64
N GLY A 256 -2.03 10.93 24.99
CA GLY A 256 -1.44 10.16 26.06
C GLY A 256 -1.04 8.73 25.68
N PRO A 257 -0.27 8.08 26.56
CA PRO A 257 0.31 6.75 26.36
C PRO A 257 -0.74 5.64 26.20
N VAL A 258 -1.85 5.73 26.94
CA VAL A 258 -2.95 4.75 26.91
C VAL A 258 -3.58 4.65 25.52
N HIS A 259 -3.63 5.76 24.78
CA HIS A 259 -4.20 5.76 23.43
C HIS A 259 -3.37 4.90 22.46
N LEU A 260 -2.04 4.99 22.54
CA LEU A 260 -1.12 4.22 21.70
C LEU A 260 -1.19 2.73 22.03
N GLN A 261 -1.25 2.37 23.32
CA GLN A 261 -1.41 0.98 23.75
C GLN A 261 -2.73 0.38 23.25
N ARG A 262 -3.80 1.17 23.31
CA ARG A 262 -5.12 0.78 22.80
C ARG A 262 -5.12 0.56 21.29
N GLN A 263 -4.47 1.46 20.55
CA GLN A 263 -4.31 1.31 19.10
C GLN A 263 -3.57 0.02 18.76
N LEU A 264 -2.40 -0.22 19.37
CA LEU A 264 -1.61 -1.43 19.14
C LEU A 264 -2.42 -2.72 19.42
N LEU A 265 -3.09 -2.79 20.57
CA LEU A 265 -3.90 -3.95 20.92
C LEU A 265 -5.12 -4.13 20.01
N SER A 266 -5.77 -3.02 19.63
CA SER A 266 -6.92 -3.07 18.72
C SER A 266 -6.55 -3.56 17.33
N ASP A 267 -5.38 -3.14 16.81
CA ASP A 267 -4.87 -3.57 15.51
C ASP A 267 -4.55 -5.07 15.51
N VAL A 268 -3.83 -5.53 16.55
CA VAL A 268 -3.41 -6.94 16.64
C VAL A 268 -4.59 -7.87 16.93
N LEU A 269 -5.49 -7.49 17.84
CA LEU A 269 -6.63 -8.33 18.23
C LEU A 269 -7.85 -8.18 17.31
N LYS A 270 -7.85 -7.18 16.43
CA LYS A 270 -8.98 -6.83 15.54
C LYS A 270 -10.29 -6.60 16.30
N THR A 271 -10.21 -6.13 17.54
CA THR A 271 -11.36 -5.82 18.39
C THR A 271 -11.07 -4.62 19.26
N LYS A 272 -12.12 -3.92 19.72
CA LYS A 272 -11.97 -2.80 20.65
C LYS A 272 -11.49 -3.31 22.00
N VAL A 273 -10.50 -2.62 22.57
CA VAL A 273 -9.91 -2.95 23.86
C VAL A 273 -10.05 -1.77 24.81
N GLU A 274 -10.56 -2.04 26.02
CA GLU A 274 -10.60 -1.05 27.09
C GLU A 274 -9.30 -1.11 27.90
N ILE A 275 -8.70 0.06 28.10
CA ILE A 275 -7.48 0.23 28.87
C ILE A 275 -7.70 1.45 29.76
N HIS A 276 -7.60 1.27 31.07
CA HIS A 276 -7.86 2.31 32.06
C HIS A 276 -6.59 3.03 32.52
N ASN A 277 -5.43 2.37 32.43
CA ASN A 277 -4.13 2.95 32.79
C ASN A 277 -2.98 2.28 32.01
N VAL A 278 -1.80 2.89 32.08
CA VAL A 278 -0.61 2.48 31.30
C VAL A 278 -0.12 1.08 31.69
N GLU A 279 -0.13 0.75 32.97
CA GLU A 279 0.34 -0.55 33.48
C GLU A 279 -0.54 -1.70 33.00
N MET A 280 -1.87 -1.50 33.05
CA MET A 280 -2.84 -2.43 32.49
C MET A 280 -2.59 -2.65 30.99
N GLY A 281 -2.40 -1.56 30.24
CA GLY A 281 -2.10 -1.67 28.81
C GLY A 281 -0.81 -2.45 28.53
N ARG A 282 0.24 -2.26 29.33
CA ARG A 282 1.50 -3.01 29.22
C ARG A 282 1.30 -4.50 29.49
N SER A 283 0.61 -4.84 30.58
CA SER A 283 0.34 -6.23 30.94
C SER A 283 -0.47 -6.93 29.87
N MET A 284 -1.46 -6.25 29.28
CA MET A 284 -2.25 -6.80 28.16
C MET A 284 -1.40 -6.97 26.90
N ILE A 285 -0.54 -6.02 26.56
CA ILE A 285 0.39 -6.16 25.42
C ILE A 285 1.29 -7.37 25.63
N LEU A 286 1.88 -7.52 26.82
CA LEU A 286 2.72 -8.66 27.16
C LEU A 286 1.94 -9.97 27.01
N GLU A 287 0.81 -10.12 27.69
CA GLU A 287 0.02 -11.35 27.71
C GLU A 287 -0.47 -11.75 26.32
N ARG A 288 -0.96 -10.78 25.53
CA ARG A 288 -1.58 -11.05 24.23
C ARG A 288 -0.57 -11.27 23.12
N LEU A 289 0.59 -10.65 23.20
CA LEU A 289 1.66 -10.80 22.20
C LEU A 289 2.71 -11.84 22.62
N TYR A 290 2.56 -12.45 23.81
CA TYR A 290 3.51 -13.44 24.32
C TYR A 290 3.67 -14.61 23.36
N ARG A 291 4.91 -14.87 22.91
CA ARG A 291 5.26 -15.93 21.95
C ARG A 291 4.51 -15.87 20.60
N LYS A 292 3.85 -14.76 20.29
CA LYS A 292 3.19 -14.54 19.00
C LYS A 292 4.17 -13.98 17.99
N ARG A 293 4.04 -14.39 16.73
CA ARG A 293 4.83 -13.88 15.62
C ARG A 293 4.19 -12.58 15.12
N VAL A 294 4.75 -11.44 15.51
CA VAL A 294 4.15 -10.12 15.25
C VAL A 294 4.92 -9.30 14.22
N LEU A 295 4.22 -8.41 13.52
CA LEU A 295 4.80 -7.31 12.76
C LEU A 295 4.34 -5.97 13.32
N ILE A 296 5.23 -5.21 13.95
CA ILE A 296 4.91 -3.92 14.56
C ILE A 296 5.77 -2.83 13.95
N VAL A 297 5.14 -1.76 13.45
CA VAL A 297 5.83 -0.54 13.03
C VAL A 297 5.53 0.56 14.03
N LEU A 298 6.59 1.19 14.55
CA LEU A 298 6.53 2.31 15.47
C LEU A 298 7.09 3.54 14.76
N ASP A 299 6.22 4.46 14.39
CA ASP A 299 6.58 5.65 13.61
C ASP A 299 6.81 6.88 14.49
N ASP A 300 7.88 7.61 14.24
CA ASP A 300 8.33 8.83 14.91
C ASP A 300 8.48 8.65 16.43
N VAL A 301 9.34 7.71 16.82
CA VAL A 301 9.64 7.41 18.22
C VAL A 301 10.70 8.35 18.79
N ASN A 302 10.48 8.83 20.02
CA ASN A 302 11.45 9.62 20.81
C ASN A 302 11.85 8.86 22.09
N GLU A 303 12.68 9.47 22.93
CA GLU A 303 13.15 8.90 24.20
C GLU A 303 12.01 8.48 25.16
N HIS A 304 10.83 9.09 25.03
CA HIS A 304 9.68 8.82 25.89
C HIS A 304 8.64 7.94 25.19
N CYS A 305 9.08 6.86 24.55
CA CYS A 305 8.19 5.89 23.94
C CYS A 305 7.37 5.16 25.01
N PRO A 306 6.04 5.35 25.08
CA PRO A 306 5.23 4.83 26.19
C PRO A 306 4.81 3.37 26.05
N LEU A 307 5.22 2.72 24.96
CA LEU A 307 4.87 1.34 24.67
C LEU A 307 5.86 0.35 25.30
N ASP A 308 7.02 0.84 25.77
CA ASP A 308 8.11 0.06 26.40
C ASP A 308 8.52 -1.21 25.66
N LEU A 309 8.27 -1.22 24.35
CA LEU A 309 8.63 -2.32 23.45
C LEU A 309 10.15 -2.44 23.29
N TRP A 310 10.92 -1.50 23.82
CA TRP A 310 12.37 -1.52 23.87
C TRP A 310 12.91 -2.67 24.76
N GLU A 311 12.29 -2.90 25.91
CA GLU A 311 12.69 -3.88 26.92
C GLU A 311 12.11 -5.28 26.66
N SER A 312 11.37 -5.45 25.56
CA SER A 312 10.60 -6.65 25.19
C SER A 312 11.42 -7.91 24.83
N ARG A 313 12.66 -8.06 25.31
CA ARG A 313 13.46 -9.27 25.04
C ARG A 313 12.72 -10.49 25.60
N GLY A 314 12.15 -11.29 24.71
CA GLY A 314 11.39 -12.50 25.07
C GLY A 314 9.87 -12.32 25.17
N TRP A 315 9.31 -11.16 24.83
CA TRP A 315 7.85 -11.02 24.74
C TRP A 315 7.34 -11.70 23.48
N PHE A 316 8.02 -11.51 22.35
CA PHE A 316 7.54 -11.96 21.06
C PHE A 316 8.04 -13.36 20.69
N GLY A 317 7.26 -14.04 19.85
CA GLY A 317 7.63 -15.32 19.25
C GLY A 317 8.72 -15.17 18.20
N GLU A 318 9.32 -16.30 17.81
CA GLU A 318 10.33 -16.35 16.76
C GLU A 318 9.79 -15.84 15.41
N GLY A 319 10.66 -15.15 14.66
CA GLY A 319 10.31 -14.58 13.36
C GLY A 319 9.46 -13.30 13.45
N SER A 320 9.35 -12.71 14.64
CA SER A 320 8.72 -11.40 14.85
C SER A 320 9.59 -10.27 14.32
N VAL A 321 8.95 -9.22 13.81
CA VAL A 321 9.60 -8.05 13.21
C VAL A 321 9.08 -6.78 13.85
N ILE A 322 10.00 -5.95 14.34
CA ILE A 322 9.71 -4.61 14.85
C ILE A 322 10.52 -3.60 14.05
N ILE A 323 9.82 -2.66 13.43
CA ILE A 323 10.41 -1.56 12.66
C ILE A 323 10.18 -0.27 13.42
N ILE A 324 11.22 0.52 13.62
CA ILE A 324 11.16 1.76 14.41
C ILE A 324 11.68 2.89 13.55
N THR A 325 10.90 3.94 13.37
CA THR A 325 11.39 5.18 12.76
C THR A 325 11.68 6.20 13.86
N THR A 326 12.81 6.89 13.77
CA THR A 326 13.19 7.94 14.72
C THR A 326 14.12 8.96 14.07
N ARG A 327 14.26 10.14 14.67
CA ARG A 327 15.29 11.11 14.29
C ARG A 327 16.57 10.93 15.11
N ASP A 328 16.48 10.22 16.22
CA ASP A 328 17.54 10.04 17.20
C ASP A 328 18.21 8.68 17.00
N GLU A 329 19.43 8.68 16.49
CA GLU A 329 20.18 7.44 16.31
C GLU A 329 20.72 6.88 17.63
N ASP A 330 21.02 7.74 18.60
CA ASP A 330 21.52 7.33 19.90
C ASP A 330 20.45 6.53 20.66
N LEU A 331 19.16 6.86 20.43
CA LEU A 331 18.03 6.06 20.90
C LEU A 331 18.08 4.61 20.39
N LEU A 332 18.42 4.39 19.12
CA LEU A 332 18.51 3.05 18.54
C LEU A 332 19.71 2.27 19.09
N ARG A 333 20.84 2.96 19.30
CA ARG A 333 22.05 2.39 19.89
C ARG A 333 21.83 1.98 21.35
N LYS A 334 21.20 2.85 22.15
CA LYS A 334 20.87 2.62 23.56
C LYS A 334 20.02 1.36 23.77
N HIS A 335 19.13 1.06 22.84
CA HIS A 335 18.22 -0.09 22.91
C HIS A 335 18.70 -1.31 22.10
N GLU A 336 19.99 -1.33 21.72
CA GLU A 336 20.67 -2.42 21.01
C GLU A 336 19.95 -2.87 19.72
N VAL A 337 19.42 -1.92 18.95
CA VAL A 337 18.88 -2.20 17.62
C VAL A 337 20.04 -2.51 16.67
N ARG A 338 20.20 -3.78 16.31
CA ARG A 338 21.37 -4.27 15.53
C ARG A 338 21.35 -3.88 14.05
N SER A 339 20.19 -3.56 13.48
CA SER A 339 20.04 -3.25 12.06
C SER A 339 19.47 -1.84 11.93
N VAL A 340 20.32 -0.86 11.67
CA VAL A 340 19.95 0.56 11.54
C VAL A 340 20.18 1.04 10.12
N PHE A 341 19.17 1.64 9.51
CA PHE A 341 19.20 2.20 8.16
C PHE A 341 19.07 3.71 8.25
N ARG A 342 20.05 4.43 7.71
CA ARG A 342 20.01 5.89 7.60
C ARG A 342 19.35 6.29 6.29
N VAL A 343 18.36 7.16 6.38
CA VAL A 343 17.70 7.78 5.24
C VAL A 343 18.14 9.24 5.18
N ASP A 344 19.05 9.52 4.26
CA ASP A 344 19.58 10.86 4.03
C ASP A 344 18.55 11.76 3.36
N LEU A 345 18.65 13.07 3.58
CA LEU A 345 17.87 14.05 2.83
C LEU A 345 18.23 13.96 1.35
N MET A 346 17.22 13.99 0.49
CA MET A 346 17.45 14.08 -0.94
C MET A 346 18.18 15.39 -1.25
N ASN A 347 19.26 15.31 -2.05
CA ASN A 347 20.00 16.48 -2.52
C ASN A 347 19.07 17.51 -3.20
N GLU A 348 19.42 18.80 -3.17
CA GLU A 348 18.61 19.92 -3.69
C GLU A 348 18.10 19.70 -5.13
N ASN A 349 18.88 19.04 -5.98
CA ASN A 349 18.45 18.67 -7.35
C ASN A 349 17.28 17.66 -7.38
N LYS A 350 17.18 16.77 -6.39
CA LYS A 350 16.10 15.78 -6.24
C LYS A 350 14.88 16.35 -5.49
N SER A 351 15.05 17.43 -4.72
CA SER A 351 13.95 18.11 -4.04
C SER A 351 13.10 18.92 -5.01
N LEU A 352 13.71 19.49 -6.06
CA LEU A 352 13.00 20.25 -7.10
C LEU A 352 12.09 19.36 -7.96
N GLU A 353 12.48 18.09 -8.19
CA GLU A 353 11.70 17.10 -8.96
C GLU A 353 10.46 16.56 -8.22
N LEU A 354 10.30 16.85 -6.92
CA LEU A 354 9.10 16.53 -6.15
C LEU A 354 8.04 17.65 -6.20
N LEU A 355 8.43 18.85 -6.63
CA LEU A 355 7.56 20.04 -6.71
C LEU A 355 7.19 20.40 -8.16
N SER A 356 7.79 19.73 -9.14
CA SER A 356 7.46 19.78 -10.58
C SER A 356 6.62 18.58 -10.97
#